data_AF-A0A9E4IE92-F1
#
_entry.id   AF-A0A9E4IE92-F1
#
_cell.length_a   1.000
_cell.length_b   1.000
_cell.length_c   1.000
_cell.angle_alpha   90.00
_cell.angle_beta   90.00
_cell.angle_gamma   90.00
#
_symmetry.space_group_name_H-M   'P 1'
#
loop_
_entity.id
_entity.type
_entity.pdbx_description
1 polymer ?
#
loop_
_entity_poly.entity_id
_entity_poly.type
_entity_poly.pdbx_seq_one_letter_code
_entity_poly.pdbx_strand_id
1 'polypeptide(L)'
;MSTSHDHNSPARTPPLRRTLRDSLIEAEQLRYPVRLRTVGGRSFTGVLTEVGVDFAEIQTGGGPVDVALFYIESVGLYEGAGQS
;
A
#
# COMPACT_ATOMS: atom_id res chain seq x y z
N MET A 1 23.69 -41.50 11.51
CA MET A 1 24.04 -40.53 10.44
C MET A 1 23.13 -40.90 9.26
N SER A 2 22.17 -40.12 8.76
CA SER A 2 22.10 -38.66 8.59
C SER A 2 20.70 -38.11 8.84
N THR A 3 20.63 -37.01 9.58
CA THR A 3 19.57 -36.00 9.54
C THR A 3 19.65 -35.25 8.22
N SER A 4 18.61 -35.29 7.38
CA SER A 4 18.42 -34.31 6.31
C SER A 4 16.97 -34.31 5.83
N HIS A 5 16.32 -33.20 5.52
CA HIS A 5 16.40 -31.79 5.91
C HIS A 5 15.14 -31.22 5.24
N ASP A 6 14.39 -30.40 5.97
CA ASP A 6 13.20 -29.72 5.48
C ASP A 6 13.39 -29.19 4.05
N HIS A 7 12.63 -29.71 3.09
CA HIS A 7 12.50 -29.08 1.79
C HIS A 7 11.54 -27.90 1.92
N ASN A 8 12.11 -26.79 2.38
CA ASN A 8 11.91 -25.44 1.85
C ASN A 8 10.54 -25.25 1.19
N SER A 9 9.51 -25.01 2.02
CA SER A 9 8.22 -24.53 1.53
C SER A 9 8.50 -23.25 0.74
N PRO A 10 8.16 -23.14 -0.56
CA PRO A 10 8.39 -21.90 -1.28
C PRO A 10 7.72 -20.80 -0.48
N ALA A 11 8.44 -19.71 -0.21
CA ALA A 11 7.86 -18.52 0.37
C ALA A 11 6.73 -18.08 -0.58
N ARG A 12 5.51 -18.56 -0.31
CA ARG A 12 4.31 -18.21 -1.04
C ARG A 12 4.09 -16.75 -0.69
N THR A 13 4.35 -15.86 -1.64
CA THR A 13 4.00 -14.45 -1.50
C THR A 13 2.58 -14.40 -0.93
N PRO A 14 2.38 -13.88 0.28
CA PRO A 14 1.10 -13.99 0.94
C PRO A 14 0.03 -13.26 0.10
N PRO A 15 -1.26 -13.64 0.21
CA PRO A 15 -2.37 -13.06 -0.54
C PRO A 15 -2.61 -11.54 -0.31
N LEU A 16 -1.75 -10.89 0.48
CA LEU A 16 -1.75 -9.47 0.84
C LEU A 16 -1.83 -8.51 -0.36
N ARG A 17 -1.38 -8.89 -1.57
CA ARG A 17 -1.42 -8.01 -2.74
C ARG A 17 -2.84 -7.72 -3.24
N ARG A 18 -3.74 -8.71 -3.16
CA ARG A 18 -5.12 -8.55 -3.64
C ARG A 18 -5.93 -7.71 -2.67
N THR A 19 -5.82 -8.00 -1.37
CA THR A 19 -6.47 -7.21 -0.32
C THR A 19 -5.98 -5.77 -0.29
N LEU A 20 -4.67 -5.53 -0.49
CA LEU A 20 -4.12 -4.18 -0.54
C LEU A 20 -4.65 -3.39 -1.74
N ARG A 21 -4.62 -3.98 -2.94
CA ARG A 21 -5.12 -3.32 -4.15
C ARG A 21 -6.61 -2.99 -4.03
N ASP A 22 -7.41 -3.93 -3.54
CA ASP A 22 -8.85 -3.71 -3.36
C ASP A 22 -9.11 -2.56 -2.37
N SER A 23 -8.36 -2.49 -1.25
CA SER A 23 -8.45 -1.36 -0.31
C SER A 23 -8.03 -0.02 -0.91
N LEU A 24 -7.06 0.00 -1.83
CA LEU A 24 -6.64 1.22 -2.54
C LEU A 24 -7.71 1.67 -3.54
N ILE A 25 -8.30 0.73 -4.30
CA ILE A 25 -9.40 1.02 -5.23
C ILE A 25 -10.62 1.55 -4.46
N GLU A 26 -10.95 0.95 -3.32
CA GLU A 26 -12.04 1.43 -2.47
C GLU A 26 -11.76 2.85 -1.96
N ALA A 27 -10.56 3.11 -1.47
CA ALA A 27 -10.17 4.43 -1.01
C ALA A 27 -10.15 5.50 -2.12
N GLU A 28 -9.75 5.13 -3.35
CA GLU A 28 -9.84 5.99 -4.54
C GLU A 28 -11.30 6.34 -4.86
N GLN A 29 -12.18 5.33 -4.94
CA GLN A 29 -13.61 5.52 -5.25
C GLN A 29 -14.32 6.41 -4.22
N LEU A 30 -14.00 6.21 -2.94
CA LEU A 30 -14.59 6.97 -1.84
C LEU A 30 -13.89 8.31 -1.59
N ARG A 31 -12.78 8.57 -2.30
CA ARG A 31 -11.90 9.74 -2.10
C ARG A 31 -11.54 9.96 -0.63
N TYR A 32 -11.32 8.85 0.09
CA TYR A 32 -10.96 8.94 1.50
C TYR A 32 -9.50 9.35 1.67
N PRO A 33 -9.20 10.24 2.63
CA PRO A 33 -7.83 10.51 3.00
C PRO A 33 -7.20 9.25 3.60
N VAL A 34 -6.07 8.84 3.04
CA VAL A 34 -5.32 7.66 3.44
C VAL A 34 -3.90 8.01 3.84
N ARG A 35 -3.29 7.12 4.62
CA ARG A 35 -1.86 7.06 4.85
C ARG A 35 -1.31 5.76 4.25
N LEU A 36 -0.41 5.90 3.29
CA LEU A 36 0.37 4.80 2.71
C LEU A 36 1.69 4.70 3.48
N ARG A 37 2.03 3.50 3.96
CA ARG A 37 3.36 3.21 4.51
C ARG A 37 4.11 2.32 3.54
N THR A 38 5.36 2.66 3.22
CA THR A 38 6.20 1.84 2.36
C THR A 38 7.17 0.98 3.15
N VAL A 39 7.66 -0.10 2.54
CA VAL A 39 8.70 -0.98 3.11
C VAL A 39 10.02 -0.26 3.42
N GLY A 40 10.25 0.92 2.83
CA GLY A 40 11.39 1.79 3.15
C GLY A 40 11.15 2.74 4.33
N GLY A 41 10.04 2.60 5.05
CA GLY A 41 9.67 3.45 6.19
C GLY A 41 9.10 4.81 5.80
N ARG A 42 8.97 5.12 4.50
CA ARG A 42 8.35 6.38 4.05
C ARG A 42 6.84 6.30 4.22
N SER A 43 6.23 7.42 4.63
CA SER A 43 4.78 7.57 4.68
C SER A 43 4.33 8.64 3.71
N PHE A 44 3.24 8.39 2.99
CA PHE A 44 2.55 9.37 2.17
C PHE A 44 1.14 9.53 2.69
N THR A 45 0.69 10.77 2.83
CA THR A 45 -0.64 11.08 3.36
C THR A 45 -1.33 12.01 2.38
N GLY A 46 -2.57 11.68 2.04
CA GLY A 46 -3.31 12.38 1.00
C GLY A 46 -4.53 11.59 0.53
N VAL A 47 -5.07 11.97 -0.61
CA VAL A 47 -6.21 11.29 -1.23
C VAL A 47 -5.72 10.56 -2.47
N LEU A 48 -6.13 9.30 -2.65
CA LEU A 48 -5.82 8.55 -3.86
C LEU A 48 -6.58 9.15 -5.05
N THR A 49 -5.86 9.44 -6.13
CA THR A 49 -6.41 10.01 -7.36
C THR A 49 -6.49 8.99 -8.49
N GLU A 50 -5.59 8.01 -8.50
CA GLU A 50 -5.57 6.91 -9.47
C GLU A 50 -4.94 5.65 -8.87
N VAL A 51 -5.52 4.47 -9.15
CA VAL A 51 -4.89 3.17 -8.85
C VAL A 51 -4.67 2.38 -10.14
N GLY A 52 -3.42 2.37 -10.59
CA GLY A 52 -2.96 1.62 -11.75
C GLY A 52 -2.74 0.13 -11.49
N VAL A 53 -2.07 -0.53 -12.43
CA VAL A 53 -1.73 -1.97 -12.30
C VAL A 53 -0.62 -2.21 -11.28
N ASP A 54 0.35 -1.29 -11.21
CA ASP A 54 1.59 -1.40 -10.44
C ASP A 54 1.89 -0.16 -9.57
N PHE A 55 1.05 0.88 -9.63
CA PHE A 55 1.20 2.11 -8.84
C PHE A 55 -0.14 2.60 -8.25
N ALA A 56 -0.04 3.49 -7.28
CA ALA A 56 -1.12 4.30 -6.76
C ALA A 56 -0.65 5.77 -6.72
N GLU A 57 -1.39 6.67 -7.38
CA GLU A 57 -1.16 8.10 -7.32
C GLU A 57 -1.88 8.67 -6.09
N ILE A 58 -1.15 9.41 -5.26
CA ILE A 58 -1.69 10.09 -4.08
C ILE A 58 -1.48 11.60 -4.21
N GLN A 59 -2.58 12.36 -4.14
CA GLN A 59 -2.54 13.80 -4.03
C GLN A 59 -2.21 14.19 -2.58
N THR A 60 -0.98 14.62 -2.37
CA THR A 60 -0.49 15.14 -1.08
C THR A 60 -0.58 16.67 -1.03
N GLY A 61 -0.29 17.27 0.13
CA GLY A 61 -0.15 18.73 0.25
C GLY A 61 1.00 19.32 -0.59
N GLY A 62 1.98 18.50 -1.00
CA GLY A 62 3.10 18.92 -1.84
C GLY A 62 2.90 18.68 -3.34
N GLY A 63 1.76 18.10 -3.74
CA GLY A 63 1.50 17.68 -5.12
C GLY A 63 1.18 16.18 -5.25
N PRO A 64 0.87 15.72 -6.47
CA PRO A 64 0.67 14.31 -6.77
C PRO A 64 1.99 13.52 -6.64
N VAL A 65 1.89 12.31 -6.11
CA VAL A 65 3.03 11.39 -5.93
C VAL A 65 2.63 10.00 -6.37
N ASP A 66 3.41 9.39 -7.26
CA ASP A 66 3.25 7.98 -7.62
C ASP A 66 3.97 7.07 -6.64
N VAL A 67 3.24 6.11 -6.07
CA VAL A 67 3.79 5.10 -5.15
C VAL A 67 3.60 3.72 -5.77
N ALA A 68 4.70 3.01 -6.02
CA ALA A 68 4.60 1.66 -6.56
C ALA A 68 3.96 0.71 -5.55
N LEU A 69 2.94 -0.05 -5.97
CA LEU A 69 2.17 -0.98 -5.15
C LEU A 69 3.07 -2.01 -4.45
N PHE A 70 4.14 -2.45 -5.12
CA PHE A 70 5.11 -3.40 -4.57
C PHE A 70 5.83 -2.86 -3.32
N TYR A 71 5.99 -1.54 -3.20
CA TYR A 71 6.63 -0.91 -2.06
C TYR A 71 5.65 -0.54 -0.95
N ILE A 72 4.33 -0.60 -1.18
CA ILE A 72 3.33 -0.29 -0.16
C ILE A 72 3.21 -1.49 0.78
N GLU A 73 3.52 -1.25 2.05
CA GLU A 73 3.42 -2.23 3.12
C GLU A 73 2.01 -2.23 3.72
N SER A 74 1.40 -1.04 3.89
CA SER A 74 0.06 -0.90 4.47
C SER A 74 -0.64 0.37 3.99
N VAL A 75 -1.96 0.31 3.92
CA VAL A 75 -2.87 1.45 3.76
C VAL A 75 -3.74 1.57 5.03
N GLY A 76 -3.95 2.79 5.50
CA GLY A 76 -4.88 3.07 6.59
C GLY A 76 -5.64 4.37 6.33
N LEU A 77 -6.85 4.48 6.89
CA LEU A 77 -7.61 5.74 6.88
C LEU A 77 -6.86 6.79 7.71
N TYR A 78 -6.79 8.01 7.20
CA TYR A 78 -6.14 9.12 7.89
C TYR A 78 -7.15 10.26 8.09
N GLU A 79 -7.55 10.49 9.34
CA GLU A 79 -8.57 11.50 9.67
C GLU A 79 -8.09 12.96 9.57
N GLY A 80 -6.88 13.24 9.08
CA GLY A 80 -6.33 14.59 9.11
C GLY A 80 -6.75 15.53 7.97
N ALA A 81 -7.90 15.29 7.33
CA ALA A 81 -8.55 16.30 6.49
C ALA A 81 -9.53 17.13 7.33
N GLY A 82 -9.01 17.83 8.33
CA GLY A 82 -9.80 18.68 9.22
C GLY A 82 -8.95 19.31 10.32
N GLN A 83 -8.75 20.62 10.21
CA GLN A 83 -8.11 21.56 11.17
C GLN A 83 -6.59 21.72 11.08
N SER A 84 -6.16 22.59 10.15
CA SER A 84 -5.43 23.83 10.45
C SER A 84 -5.27 24.68 9.19
#